data_AF-A0A355BNR5-F1
#
_entry.id   AF-A0A355BNR5-F1
#
_cell.length_a   1.000
_cell.length_b   1.000
_cell.length_c   1.000
_cell.angle_alpha   90.00
_cell.angle_beta   90.00
_cell.angle_gamma   90.00
#
_symmetry.space_group_name_H-M   'P 1'
#
loop_
_entity.id
_entity.type
_entity.pdbx_description
1 polymer ?
#
loop_
_entity_poly.entity_id
_entity_poly.type
_entity_poly.pdbx_seq_one_letter_code
_entity_poly.pdbx_strand_id
1 'polypeptide(L)'
;MVDLFDKLRMEAGPLAKYSHLPDDYFFFPKLEGEIGPHMNFMGRSVLNWSLNNYLGLANHPEVRKTDAEAAAQFGLAYPMGARMMSGNSLQHLEFERQLAAFVKKEDAMLLNFGYQ
;
A
#
# COMPACT_ATOMS: atom_id res chain seq x y z
N MET A 1 24.01 -5.02 -37.83
CA MET A 1 22.95 -4.34 -37.07
C MET A 1 21.71 -5.19 -37.22
N VAL A 2 21.20 -5.77 -36.13
CA VAL A 2 19.99 -6.61 -36.19
C VAL A 2 18.78 -5.67 -36.22
N ASP A 3 17.85 -5.86 -37.16
CA ASP A 3 16.61 -5.09 -37.22
C ASP A 3 15.75 -5.38 -35.98
N LEU A 4 14.98 -4.38 -35.52
CA LEU A 4 14.05 -4.48 -34.40
C LEU A 4 13.09 -5.67 -34.57
N PHE A 5 12.61 -5.93 -35.79
CA PHE A 5 11.73 -7.07 -36.07
C PHE A 5 12.43 -8.41 -35.95
N ASP A 6 13.71 -8.50 -36.31
CA ASP A 6 14.50 -9.70 -36.13
C ASP A 6 14.86 -9.91 -34.65
N LYS A 7 15.01 -8.83 -33.87
CA LYS A 7 15.17 -8.89 -32.41
C LYS A 7 13.92 -9.42 -31.69
N LEU A 8 12.72 -9.18 -32.24
CA LEU A 8 11.48 -9.80 -31.75
C LEU A 8 11.39 -11.31 -32.08
N ARG A 9 12.14 -11.77 -33.08
CA ARG A 9 12.18 -13.18 -33.53
C ARG A 9 13.32 -13.99 -32.88
N MET A 10 14.40 -13.32 -32.46
CA MET A 10 15.53 -13.95 -31.78
C MET A 10 15.17 -14.23 -30.32
N GLU A 11 15.03 -15.52 -30.01
CA GLU A 11 14.82 -16.15 -28.71
C GLU A 11 14.09 -15.31 -27.67
N ALA A 12 12.84 -15.71 -27.40
CA ALA A 12 12.10 -15.30 -26.23
C ALA A 12 13.02 -15.35 -24.99
N GLY A 13 13.52 -14.19 -24.57
CA GLY A 13 14.35 -14.08 -23.37
C GLY A 13 13.62 -14.66 -22.14
N PRO A 14 14.29 -14.79 -20.99
CA PRO A 14 13.72 -15.45 -19.81
C PRO A 14 12.32 -14.96 -19.39
N LEU A 15 11.96 -13.73 -19.74
CA LEU A 15 10.64 -13.14 -19.50
C LEU A 15 9.62 -13.40 -20.63
N ALA A 16 10.06 -13.51 -21.87
CA ALA A 16 9.17 -13.69 -23.01
C ALA A 16 8.47 -15.06 -23.02
N LYS A 17 8.99 -16.07 -22.31
CA LYS A 17 8.26 -17.33 -22.08
C LYS A 17 6.95 -17.13 -21.31
N TYR A 18 6.79 -16.00 -20.63
CA TYR A 18 5.59 -15.63 -19.88
C TYR A 18 4.67 -14.66 -20.62
N SER A 19 4.98 -14.30 -21.87
CA SER A 19 4.20 -13.31 -22.65
C SER A 19 2.77 -13.73 -22.95
N HIS A 20 2.46 -15.03 -22.82
CA HIS A 20 1.11 -15.57 -23.00
C HIS A 20 0.24 -15.40 -21.75
N LEU A 21 0.83 -15.04 -20.61
CA LEU A 21 0.09 -14.80 -19.38
C LEU A 21 -0.64 -13.46 -19.47
N PRO A 22 -1.81 -13.34 -18.84
CA PRO A 22 -2.51 -12.06 -18.77
C PRO A 22 -1.69 -11.05 -17.97
N ASP A 23 -1.95 -9.76 -18.20
CA ASP A 23 -1.23 -8.67 -17.54
C ASP A 23 -1.27 -8.84 -16.01
N ASP A 24 -2.45 -9.18 -15.48
CA ASP A 24 -2.74 -9.39 -14.05
C ASP A 24 -2.11 -10.65 -13.43
N TYR A 25 -1.22 -11.33 -14.16
CA TYR A 25 -0.45 -12.43 -13.58
C TYR A 25 0.77 -11.93 -12.79
N PHE A 26 1.61 -11.10 -13.42
CA PHE A 26 2.81 -10.53 -12.78
C PHE A 26 2.67 -9.03 -12.52
N PHE A 27 1.96 -8.32 -13.39
CA PHE A 27 1.75 -6.88 -13.27
C PHE A 27 0.33 -6.65 -12.76
N PHE A 28 0.16 -5.91 -11.67
CA PHE A 28 -1.17 -5.70 -11.08
C PHE A 28 -1.90 -7.01 -10.69
N PRO A 29 -1.23 -7.93 -9.95
CA PRO A 29 -1.88 -9.16 -9.52
C PRO A 29 -3.09 -8.89 -8.64
N LYS A 30 -4.19 -9.59 -8.93
CA LYS A 30 -5.43 -9.51 -8.15
C LYS A 30 -5.38 -10.53 -7.02
N LEU A 31 -4.78 -10.12 -5.89
CA LEU A 31 -4.82 -10.91 -4.66
C LEU A 31 -6.14 -10.67 -3.93
N GLU A 32 -6.72 -11.75 -3.42
CA GLU A 32 -8.01 -11.75 -2.73
C GLU A 32 -7.89 -12.33 -1.32
N GLY A 33 -8.84 -11.96 -0.47
CA GLY A 33 -8.91 -12.39 0.94
C GLY A 33 -8.26 -11.42 1.92
N GLU A 34 -8.14 -11.87 3.16
CA GLU A 34 -7.49 -11.09 4.23
C GLU A 34 -5.99 -10.90 3.95
N ILE A 35 -5.47 -9.70 4.23
CA ILE A 35 -4.06 -9.36 4.01
C ILE A 35 -3.16 -10.25 4.89
N GLY A 36 -2.33 -11.09 4.29
CA GLY A 36 -1.51 -11.99 5.08
C GLY A 36 -0.47 -12.78 4.28
N PRO A 37 0.28 -13.66 4.98
CA PRO A 37 1.28 -14.52 4.35
C PRO A 37 0.65 -15.54 3.40
N HIS A 38 -0.65 -15.83 3.52
CA HIS A 38 -1.38 -16.63 2.54
C HIS A 38 -2.55 -15.80 2.03
N MET A 39 -2.67 -15.70 0.70
CA MET A 39 -3.77 -15.01 0.04
C MET A 39 -4.27 -15.85 -1.13
N ASN A 40 -5.43 -15.51 -1.66
CA ASN A 40 -5.97 -16.16 -2.85
C ASN A 40 -5.50 -15.44 -4.11
N PHE A 41 -5.01 -16.19 -5.08
CA PHE A 41 -4.60 -15.70 -6.38
C PHE A 41 -5.08 -16.67 -7.45
N MET A 42 -5.88 -16.18 -8.41
CA MET A 42 -6.44 -17.00 -9.50
C MET A 42 -7.14 -18.28 -8.98
N GLY A 43 -7.94 -18.14 -7.93
CA GLY A 43 -8.70 -19.23 -7.31
C GLY A 43 -7.86 -20.22 -6.48
N ARG A 44 -6.58 -19.93 -6.21
CA ARG A 44 -5.69 -20.80 -5.42
C ARG A 44 -5.14 -20.06 -4.22
N SER A 45 -5.02 -20.74 -3.09
CA SER A 45 -4.28 -20.23 -1.95
C SER A 45 -2.79 -20.28 -2.24
N VAL A 46 -2.10 -19.15 -2.12
CA VAL A 46 -0.67 -18.99 -2.39
C VAL A 46 0.03 -18.33 -1.21
N LEU A 47 1.30 -18.67 -1.02
CA LEU A 47 2.20 -17.97 -0.12
C LEU A 47 2.55 -16.60 -0.74
N ASN A 48 2.31 -15.53 0.00
CA ASN A 48 2.44 -14.16 -0.45
C ASN A 48 3.69 -13.49 0.15
N TRP A 49 4.63 -13.14 -0.72
CA TRP A 49 5.86 -12.41 -0.40
C TRP A 49 5.88 -10.98 -0.93
N SER A 50 4.74 -10.49 -1.43
CA SER A 50 4.63 -9.24 -2.20
C SER A 50 4.02 -8.08 -1.42
N LEU A 51 3.81 -8.23 -0.10
CA LEU A 51 3.21 -7.19 0.75
C LEU A 51 4.25 -6.50 1.64
N ASN A 52 4.00 -5.22 1.91
CA ASN A 52 4.74 -4.43 2.90
C ASN A 52 4.12 -4.54 4.32
N ASN A 53 3.45 -5.66 4.63
CA ASN A 53 2.79 -5.90 5.92
C ASN A 53 3.72 -6.63 6.91
N TYR A 54 4.91 -6.07 7.15
CA TYR A 54 5.99 -6.77 7.88
C TYR A 54 5.63 -7.19 9.30
N LEU A 55 4.83 -6.38 9.99
CA LEU A 55 4.42 -6.62 11.38
C LEU A 55 3.02 -7.23 11.50
N GLY A 56 2.34 -7.50 10.38
CA GLY A 56 0.97 -8.02 10.39
C GLY A 56 -0.10 -7.01 10.84
N LEU A 57 0.24 -5.72 10.93
CA LEU A 57 -0.65 -4.71 11.51
C LEU A 57 -1.88 -4.37 10.67
N ALA A 58 -1.85 -4.67 9.36
CA ALA A 58 -2.99 -4.40 8.46
C ALA A 58 -4.31 -5.04 8.95
N ASN A 59 -4.23 -6.18 9.64
CA ASN A 59 -5.39 -6.90 10.17
C ASN A 59 -5.48 -6.89 11.69
N HIS A 60 -4.65 -6.11 12.38
CA HIS A 60 -4.64 -6.10 13.84
C HIS A 60 -6.00 -5.64 14.39
N PRO A 61 -6.65 -6.40 15.30
CA PRO A 61 -8.02 -6.10 15.74
C PRO A 61 -8.19 -4.70 16.30
N GLU A 62 -7.21 -4.20 17.06
CA GLU A 62 -7.26 -2.84 17.62
C GLU A 62 -7.18 -1.78 16.52
N VAL A 63 -6.36 -1.98 15.47
CA VAL A 63 -6.23 -1.03 14.36
C VAL A 63 -7.55 -0.93 13.59
N ARG A 64 -8.15 -2.08 13.24
CA ARG A 64 -9.44 -2.13 12.52
C ARG A 64 -10.58 -1.53 13.33
N LYS A 65 -10.57 -1.76 14.66
CA LYS A 65 -11.55 -1.17 15.56
C LYS A 65 -11.42 0.36 15.59
N THR A 66 -10.21 0.88 15.80
CA THR A 66 -9.96 2.33 15.85
C THR A 66 -10.30 3.00 14.51
N ASP A 67 -10.00 2.37 13.38
CA ASP A 67 -10.38 2.88 12.05
C ASP A 67 -11.91 3.00 11.90
N ALA A 68 -12.66 1.96 12.26
CA ALA A 68 -14.12 1.96 12.21
C ALA A 68 -14.74 3.02 13.15
N GLU A 69 -14.22 3.16 14.36
CA GLU A 69 -14.67 4.15 15.35
C GLU A 69 -14.38 5.58 14.87
N ALA A 70 -13.19 5.82 14.32
CA ALA A 70 -12.81 7.13 13.78
C ALA A 70 -13.68 7.50 12.57
N ALA A 71 -13.95 6.56 11.66
CA ALA A 71 -14.84 6.78 10.53
C ALA A 71 -16.27 7.14 10.97
N ALA A 72 -16.80 6.46 12.00
CA ALA A 72 -18.11 6.76 12.56
C ALA A 72 -18.15 8.12 13.26
N GLN A 73 -17.07 8.51 13.95
CA GLN A 73 -17.00 9.76 14.71
C GLN A 73 -16.79 10.99 13.83
N PHE A 74 -15.90 10.91 12.84
CA PHE A 74 -15.43 12.07 12.08
C PHE A 74 -15.96 12.09 10.64
N GLY A 75 -16.32 10.94 10.09
CA GLY A 75 -16.61 10.80 8.67
C GLY A 75 -15.35 10.93 7.80
N LEU A 76 -15.51 10.67 6.51
CA LEU A 76 -14.38 10.60 5.57
C LEU A 76 -13.69 11.96 5.31
N ALA A 77 -14.44 13.05 5.40
CA ALA A 77 -13.99 14.36 4.93
C ALA A 77 -13.39 15.25 6.04
N TYR A 78 -13.36 14.80 7.29
CA TYR A 78 -12.93 15.61 8.42
C TYR A 78 -11.44 15.39 8.75
N PRO A 79 -10.67 16.45 9.08
CA PRO A 79 -10.97 17.87 8.81
C PRO A 79 -10.80 18.19 7.31
N MET A 80 -11.54 19.15 6.80
CA MET A 80 -11.50 19.49 5.37
C MET A 80 -10.69 20.77 5.11
N GLY A 81 -9.74 20.71 4.18
CA GLY A 81 -8.94 21.84 3.72
C GLY A 81 -7.44 21.65 3.90
N ALA A 82 -6.66 22.69 3.62
CA ALA A 82 -5.21 22.67 3.86
C ALA A 82 -4.89 22.73 5.36
N ARG A 83 -3.75 22.15 5.78
CA ARG A 83 -3.24 22.23 7.17
C ARG A 83 -3.06 23.67 7.65
N MET A 84 -2.73 24.61 6.76
CA MET A 84 -2.61 26.03 7.11
C MET A 84 -3.97 26.74 7.32
N MET A 85 -5.08 26.09 6.94
CA MET A 85 -6.43 26.65 7.00
C MET A 85 -7.30 25.78 7.90
N SER A 86 -8.38 25.19 7.36
CA SER A 86 -9.37 24.39 8.10
C SER A 86 -9.05 22.89 8.20
N GLY A 87 -7.94 22.43 7.62
CA GLY A 87 -7.55 21.02 7.59
C GLY A 87 -6.69 20.54 8.76
N ASN A 88 -6.47 21.36 9.79
CA ASN A 88 -5.67 20.99 10.95
C ASN A 88 -6.56 20.55 12.12
N SER A 89 -6.25 19.42 12.74
CA SER A 89 -7.02 18.87 13.87
C SER A 89 -6.12 18.63 15.08
N LEU A 90 -6.72 18.50 16.26
CA LEU A 90 -5.99 18.14 17.48
C LEU A 90 -5.33 16.76 17.35
N GLN A 91 -5.97 15.84 16.63
CA GLN A 91 -5.45 14.50 16.36
C GLN A 91 -4.18 14.55 15.50
N HIS A 92 -4.10 15.46 14.52
CA HIS A 92 -2.87 15.67 13.75
C HIS A 92 -1.71 16.12 14.66
N LEU A 93 -1.95 17.15 15.48
CA LEU A 93 -0.92 17.71 16.37
C LEU A 93 -0.45 16.71 17.44
N GLU A 94 -1.37 15.93 17.99
CA GLU A 94 -1.02 14.89 18.96
C GLU A 94 -0.20 13.77 18.32
N PHE A 95 -0.59 13.31 17.13
CA PHE A 95 0.16 12.27 16.43
C PHE A 95 1.55 12.76 15.99
N GLU A 96 1.67 14.01 15.54
CA GLU A 96 2.96 14.64 15.22
C GLU A 96 3.90 14.66 16.43
N ARG A 97 3.41 15.04 17.62
CA ARG A 97 4.18 14.96 18.86
C ARG A 97 4.61 13.53 19.21
N GLN A 98 3.69 12.57 19.10
CA GLN A 98 3.99 11.16 19.38
C GLN A 98 5.04 10.61 18.42
N LEU A 99 4.95 10.94 17.13
CA LEU A 99 5.93 10.57 16.12
C LEU A 99 7.29 11.20 16.40
N ALA A 100 7.34 12.51 16.66
CA ALA A 100 8.58 13.20 17.00
C ALA A 100 9.28 12.56 18.22
N ALA A 101 8.51 12.23 19.26
CA ALA A 101 9.02 11.53 20.43
C ALA A 101 9.52 10.11 20.09
N PHE A 102 8.76 9.36 19.30
CA PHE A 102 9.11 8.00 18.87
C PHE A 102 10.43 7.96 18.08
N VAL A 103 10.61 8.88 17.13
CA VAL A 103 11.83 8.96 16.30
C VAL A 103 12.94 9.81 16.92
N LYS A 104 12.73 10.36 18.12
CA LYS A 104 13.67 11.23 18.84
C LYS A 104 14.10 12.46 18.02
N LYS A 105 13.11 13.18 17.49
CA LYS A 105 13.27 14.46 16.79
C LYS A 105 12.53 15.57 17.54
N GLU A 106 12.91 16.82 17.24
CA GLU A 106 12.30 17.99 17.88
C GLU A 106 10.83 18.15 17.49
N ASP A 107 10.50 17.86 16.23
CA ASP A 107 9.15 17.96 15.69
C ASP A 107 8.93 16.99 14.52
N ALA A 108 7.68 16.80 14.11
CA ALA A 108 7.28 16.03 12.95
C ALA A 108 6.09 16.69 12.23
N MET A 109 5.97 16.45 10.92
CA MET A 109 4.85 16.94 10.12
C MET A 109 4.24 15.76 9.35
N LEU A 110 2.92 15.65 9.41
CA LEU A 110 2.16 14.68 8.61
C LEU A 110 2.02 15.16 7.17
N LEU A 111 2.22 14.22 6.25
CA LEU A 111 1.90 14.34 4.84
C LEU A 111 0.84 13.28 4.48
N ASN A 112 0.06 13.52 3.43
CA ASN A 112 -1.01 12.61 3.01
C ASN A 112 -0.47 11.22 2.62
N PHE A 113 0.77 11.15 2.13
CA PHE A 113 1.46 9.92 1.75
C PHE A 113 2.98 10.15 1.76
N GLY A 114 3.75 9.08 1.98
CA GLY A 114 5.22 9.10 1.86
C GLY A 114 5.73 9.04 0.42
N TYR A 115 4.85 8.74 -0.54
CA TYR A 115 5.08 8.34 -1.92
C TYR A 115 5.74 6.95 -2.06
N GLN A 116 5.03 6.05 -2.73
CA GLN A 116 5.45 4.70 -3.11
C GLN A 116 4.87 4.40 -4.48
#